data_AF-A0A831XWH4-F1
#
_entry.id   AF-A0A831XWH4-F1
#
_cell.length_a   1.000
_cell.length_b   1.000
_cell.length_c   1.000
_cell.angle_alpha   90.00
_cell.angle_beta   90.00
_cell.angle_gamma   90.00
#
_symmetry.space_group_name_H-M   'P 1'
#
loop_
_entity.id
_entity.type
_entity.pdbx_description
1 polymer ?
#
loop_
_entity_poly.entity_id
_entity_poly.type
_entity_poly.pdbx_seq_one_letter_code
_entity_poly.pdbx_strand_id
1 'polypeptide(L)'
;MRNFVSVLIRKTTGVLFFLTIASQPGYGADQQLLLATTTSTDNTGLLDYLAPQFTEATGIQLKWVATGTGKALKLGENCDADVLMVHAPEAEKEYVEAGFGVNRRRIMYNDFVFIGPDSDPAGIKDHDVCASLKAIMAKESVFASRGDNSGTHKKEISLWTTCMENVPEKQQWYLQTGQGMLSTINMAAERGGYTMTDHGTFIKYEANHNGSPPLLIVVEGDGSLVNQYSVIEVNPERCPNVRNERARSFGDWLVSEDGQEAIGAFRLLNKQLFIPNAQ
;
A
#
# COMPACT_ATOMS: atom_id res chain seq x y z
N MET A 1 -25.60 -47.49 -87.99
CA MET A 1 -24.86 -46.21 -88.04
C MET A 1 -24.14 -46.01 -86.72
N ARG A 2 -22.81 -45.89 -86.78
CA ARG A 2 -21.83 -45.29 -85.83
C ARG A 2 -22.43 -44.64 -84.56
N ASN A 3 -21.97 -44.85 -83.32
CA ASN A 3 -20.59 -44.99 -82.81
C ASN A 3 -20.53 -45.70 -81.43
N PHE A 4 -19.39 -46.34 -81.18
CA PHE A 4 -18.80 -46.71 -79.88
C PHE A 4 -18.74 -45.53 -78.88
N VAL A 5 -18.80 -45.78 -77.56
CA VAL A 5 -17.77 -45.38 -76.56
C VAL A 5 -17.87 -46.27 -75.30
N SER A 6 -16.69 -46.58 -74.79
CA SER A 6 -16.16 -47.41 -73.71
C SER A 6 -16.75 -47.33 -72.29
N VAL A 7 -16.72 -48.49 -71.63
CA VAL A 7 -16.60 -48.68 -70.18
C VAL A 7 -15.29 -48.07 -69.66
N LEU A 8 -15.34 -47.32 -68.55
CA LEU A 8 -14.16 -47.13 -67.71
C LEU A 8 -14.53 -47.08 -66.21
N ILE A 9 -14.03 -48.08 -65.50
CA ILE A 9 -13.99 -48.22 -64.05
C ILE A 9 -13.16 -47.08 -63.46
N ARG A 10 -13.67 -46.35 -62.46
CA ARG A 10 -12.86 -45.46 -61.62
C ARG A 10 -12.91 -45.91 -60.16
N LYS A 11 -11.70 -46.09 -59.63
CA LYS A 11 -11.32 -46.62 -58.32
C LYS A 11 -11.74 -45.68 -57.19
N THR A 12 -12.04 -46.30 -56.06
CA THR A 12 -12.19 -45.75 -54.71
C THR A 12 -11.04 -44.85 -54.28
N THR A 13 -11.34 -43.72 -53.63
CA THR A 13 -10.51 -43.15 -52.55
C THR A 13 -11.41 -42.30 -51.66
N GLY A 14 -11.82 -42.85 -50.51
CA GLY A 14 -12.50 -42.10 -49.47
C GLY A 14 -11.49 -41.23 -48.74
N VAL A 15 -11.71 -39.91 -48.73
CA VAL A 15 -10.91 -38.97 -47.95
C VAL A 15 -11.55 -38.87 -46.56
N LEU A 16 -10.93 -39.53 -45.58
CA LEU A 16 -11.28 -39.38 -44.17
C LEU A 16 -10.65 -38.07 -43.67
N PHE A 17 -11.47 -37.03 -43.46
CA PHE A 17 -11.03 -35.79 -42.84
C PHE A 17 -10.87 -36.02 -41.34
N PHE A 18 -9.65 -36.29 -40.89
CA PHE A 18 -9.30 -36.24 -39.47
C PHE A 18 -9.32 -34.78 -39.04
N LEU A 19 -10.40 -34.36 -38.40
CA LEU A 19 -10.47 -33.07 -37.71
C LEU A 19 -9.63 -33.20 -36.44
N THR A 20 -8.34 -32.85 -36.51
CA THR A 20 -7.50 -32.65 -35.33
C THR A 20 -8.02 -31.43 -34.60
N ILE A 21 -8.87 -31.65 -33.60
CA ILE A 21 -9.16 -30.66 -32.57
C ILE A 21 -7.82 -30.43 -31.85
N ALA A 22 -7.14 -29.35 -32.21
CA ALA A 22 -6.04 -28.85 -31.42
C ALA A 22 -6.65 -28.41 -30.08
N SER A 23 -6.49 -29.26 -29.07
CA SER A 23 -6.73 -28.89 -27.68
C SER A 23 -5.80 -27.73 -27.38
N GLN A 24 -6.31 -26.50 -27.48
CA GLN A 24 -5.64 -25.37 -26.87
C GLN A 24 -5.50 -25.72 -25.39
N PRO A 25 -4.32 -25.54 -24.77
CA PRO A 25 -4.23 -25.68 -23.33
C PRO A 25 -5.27 -24.72 -22.75
N GLY A 26 -6.31 -25.28 -22.13
CA GLY A 26 -7.21 -24.48 -21.35
C GLY A 26 -6.36 -23.80 -20.30
N TYR A 27 -6.35 -22.46 -20.27
CA TYR A 27 -5.93 -21.71 -19.10
C TYR A 27 -6.92 -22.03 -17.98
N GLY A 28 -6.76 -23.22 -17.41
CA GLY A 28 -7.55 -23.77 -16.32
C GLY A 28 -6.76 -23.65 -15.02
N ALA A 29 -7.52 -23.36 -13.95
CA ALA A 29 -7.13 -23.33 -12.54
C ALA A 29 -6.51 -22.01 -12.03
N ASP A 30 -7.41 -21.10 -11.64
CA ASP A 30 -7.33 -20.24 -10.45
C ASP A 30 -5.92 -19.71 -10.10
N GLN A 31 -5.35 -18.89 -11.00
CA GLN A 31 -4.09 -18.17 -10.80
C GLN A 31 -4.26 -17.02 -9.81
N GLN A 32 -4.83 -17.28 -8.64
CA GLN A 32 -5.03 -16.28 -7.61
C GLN A 32 -3.82 -16.14 -6.71
N LEU A 33 -3.57 -14.91 -6.27
CA LEU A 33 -2.62 -14.55 -5.23
C LEU A 33 -3.36 -13.78 -4.13
N LEU A 34 -3.20 -14.20 -2.88
CA LEU A 34 -3.79 -13.53 -1.72
C LEU A 34 -2.77 -12.60 -1.06
N LEU A 35 -3.05 -11.31 -1.12
CA LEU A 35 -2.30 -10.25 -0.47
C LEU A 35 -2.97 -9.85 0.86
N ALA A 36 -2.22 -9.84 1.96
CA ALA A 36 -2.64 -9.13 3.16
C ALA A 36 -1.96 -7.76 3.22
N THR A 37 -2.76 -6.71 3.37
CA THR A 37 -2.29 -5.33 3.35
C THR A 37 -3.00 -4.49 4.41
N THR A 38 -2.70 -3.20 4.43
CA THR A 38 -3.28 -2.28 5.40
C THR A 38 -4.50 -1.53 4.86
N THR A 39 -5.44 -1.17 5.73
CA THR A 39 -6.57 -0.30 5.38
C THR A 39 -6.10 1.06 4.84
N SER A 40 -4.99 1.61 5.33
CA SER A 40 -4.45 2.86 4.78
C SER A 40 -3.87 2.67 3.38
N THR A 41 -3.26 1.52 3.07
CA THR A 41 -2.86 1.17 1.70
C THR A 41 -4.07 1.12 0.77
N ASP A 42 -5.08 0.33 1.14
CA ASP A 42 -6.27 0.08 0.32
C ASP A 42 -7.05 1.37 0.03
N ASN A 43 -7.24 2.20 1.05
CA ASN A 43 -7.93 3.47 0.93
C ASN A 43 -7.27 4.44 -0.07
N THR A 44 -6.02 4.25 -0.46
CA THR A 44 -5.39 5.09 -1.49
C THR A 44 -5.93 4.79 -2.88
N GLY A 45 -6.46 3.59 -3.13
CA GLY A 45 -6.82 3.10 -4.47
C GLY A 45 -5.62 2.57 -5.27
N LEU A 46 -4.43 2.47 -4.66
CA LEU A 46 -3.23 2.00 -5.35
C LEU A 46 -3.39 0.55 -5.86
N LEU A 47 -3.98 -0.33 -5.05
CA LEU A 47 -4.12 -1.73 -5.43
C LEU A 47 -5.12 -1.93 -6.57
N ASP A 48 -6.20 -1.14 -6.60
CA ASP A 48 -7.14 -1.13 -7.74
C ASP A 48 -6.45 -0.70 -9.04
N TYR A 49 -5.46 0.18 -8.95
CA TYR A 49 -4.66 0.64 -10.09
C TYR A 49 -3.57 -0.36 -10.52
N LEU A 50 -2.84 -0.96 -9.57
CA LEU A 50 -1.74 -1.88 -9.87
C LEU A 50 -2.22 -3.29 -10.24
N ALA A 51 -3.31 -3.77 -9.65
CA ALA A 51 -3.77 -5.15 -9.84
C ALA A 51 -4.04 -5.51 -11.31
N PRO A 52 -4.74 -4.68 -12.13
CA PRO A 52 -4.95 -4.97 -13.54
C PRO A 52 -3.64 -5.08 -14.33
N GLN A 53 -2.67 -4.20 -14.07
CA GLN A 53 -1.37 -4.18 -14.75
C GLN A 53 -0.53 -5.41 -14.40
N PHE A 54 -0.50 -5.78 -13.12
CA PHE A 54 0.14 -7.02 -12.67
C PHE A 54 -0.51 -8.25 -13.32
N THR A 55 -1.84 -8.30 -13.37
CA THR A 55 -2.58 -9.41 -14.01
C THR A 55 -2.32 -9.47 -15.51
N GLU A 56 -2.23 -8.34 -16.21
CA GLU A 56 -1.87 -8.30 -17.62
C GLU A 56 -0.45 -8.82 -17.87
N ALA A 57 0.51 -8.43 -17.04
CA ALA A 57 1.92 -8.83 -17.18
C ALA A 57 2.16 -10.32 -16.87
N THR A 58 1.38 -10.91 -15.96
CA THR A 58 1.70 -12.24 -15.39
C THR A 58 0.62 -13.30 -15.57
N GLY A 59 -0.61 -12.90 -15.88
CA GLY A 59 -1.79 -13.77 -15.84
C GLY A 59 -2.26 -14.14 -14.42
N ILE A 60 -1.67 -13.55 -13.36
CA ILE A 60 -2.02 -13.82 -11.96
C ILE A 60 -3.05 -12.79 -11.48
N GLN A 61 -4.17 -13.26 -10.96
CA GLN A 61 -5.22 -12.44 -10.36
C GLN A 61 -4.87 -12.10 -8.90
N LEU A 62 -4.67 -10.81 -8.62
CA LEU A 62 -4.46 -10.32 -7.26
C LEU A 62 -5.80 -10.19 -6.52
N LYS A 63 -5.88 -10.75 -5.32
CA LYS A 63 -6.95 -10.55 -4.36
C LYS A 63 -6.34 -10.09 -3.05
N TRP A 64 -6.99 -9.19 -2.31
CA TRP A 64 -6.42 -8.70 -1.07
C TRP A 64 -7.42 -8.56 0.06
N VAL A 65 -6.88 -8.57 1.28
CA VAL A 65 -7.58 -8.25 2.53
C VAL A 65 -6.87 -7.07 3.19
N ALA A 66 -7.60 -5.98 3.40
CA ALA A 66 -7.10 -4.77 4.02
C ALA A 66 -7.49 -4.71 5.51
N THR A 67 -6.50 -4.56 6.40
CA THR A 67 -6.72 -4.56 7.86
C THR A 67 -5.65 -3.71 8.59
N GLY A 68 -5.62 -3.66 9.92
CA GLY A 68 -4.48 -3.07 10.64
C GLY A 68 -3.20 -3.90 10.47
N THR A 69 -2.01 -3.27 10.47
CA THR A 69 -0.71 -3.93 10.22
C THR A 69 -0.49 -5.19 11.05
N GLY A 70 -0.79 -5.16 12.35
CA GLY A 70 -0.63 -6.34 13.21
C GLY A 70 -1.51 -7.52 12.78
N LYS A 71 -2.73 -7.25 12.31
CA LYS A 71 -3.61 -8.30 11.79
C LYS A 71 -3.19 -8.77 10.40
N ALA A 72 -2.63 -7.90 9.55
CA ALA A 72 -2.07 -8.29 8.25
C ALA A 72 -0.88 -9.24 8.42
N LEU A 73 0.06 -8.91 9.32
CA LEU A 73 1.16 -9.79 9.71
C LEU A 73 0.62 -11.12 10.27
N LYS A 74 -0.42 -11.07 11.11
CA LYS A 74 -1.02 -12.29 11.68
C LYS A 74 -1.66 -13.20 10.62
N LEU A 75 -2.28 -12.64 9.57
CA LEU A 75 -2.80 -13.42 8.44
C LEU A 75 -1.68 -14.21 7.75
N GLY A 76 -0.53 -13.57 7.49
CA GLY A 76 0.62 -14.28 6.93
C GLY A 76 1.18 -15.34 7.90
N GLU A 77 1.29 -15.02 9.20
CA GLU A 77 1.76 -15.95 10.23
C GLU A 77 0.90 -17.22 10.32
N ASN A 78 -0.41 -17.06 10.12
CA ASN A 78 -1.41 -18.13 10.13
C ASN A 78 -1.53 -18.88 8.80
N CYS A 79 -0.73 -18.52 7.78
CA CYS A 79 -0.82 -19.05 6.41
C CYS A 79 -2.14 -18.72 5.68
N ASP A 80 -2.83 -17.64 6.08
CA ASP A 80 -4.08 -17.16 5.46
C ASP A 80 -3.84 -16.19 4.28
N ALA A 81 -2.58 -15.82 4.02
CA ALA A 81 -2.16 -14.98 2.90
C ALA A 81 -0.88 -15.53 2.27
N ASP A 82 -0.65 -15.20 0.99
CA ASP A 82 0.52 -15.62 0.24
C ASP A 82 1.68 -14.60 0.32
N VAL A 83 1.31 -13.32 0.37
CA VAL A 83 2.23 -12.19 0.38
C VAL A 83 1.66 -11.06 1.24
N LEU A 84 2.54 -10.27 1.84
CA LEU A 84 2.19 -9.08 2.61
C LEU A 84 2.69 -7.83 1.88
N MET A 85 1.91 -6.75 1.92
CA MET A 85 2.33 -5.40 1.53
C MET A 85 1.96 -4.43 2.64
N VAL A 86 2.93 -4.09 3.47
CA VAL A 86 2.77 -3.36 4.74
C VAL A 86 3.79 -2.22 4.85
N HIS A 87 3.67 -1.38 5.89
CA HIS A 87 4.50 -0.18 6.09
C HIS A 87 4.92 0.04 7.56
N ALA A 88 5.38 -1.02 8.22
CA ALA A 88 5.92 -0.97 9.58
C ALA A 88 7.29 -1.66 9.66
N PRO A 89 8.38 -1.00 9.23
CA PRO A 89 9.69 -1.62 9.05
C PRO A 89 10.21 -2.43 10.25
N GLU A 90 10.02 -1.96 11.48
CA GLU A 90 10.47 -2.70 12.67
C GLU A 90 9.66 -3.99 12.88
N ALA A 91 8.33 -3.92 12.82
CA ALA A 91 7.47 -5.11 12.92
C ALA A 91 7.70 -6.09 11.75
N GLU A 92 8.04 -5.58 10.56
CA GLU A 92 8.38 -6.40 9.41
C GLU A 92 9.71 -7.14 9.59
N LYS A 93 10.73 -6.49 10.18
CA LYS A 93 12.00 -7.14 10.50
C LYS A 93 11.78 -8.25 11.54
N GLU A 94 11.08 -7.96 12.63
CA GLU A 94 10.72 -8.94 13.66
C GLU A 94 9.96 -10.13 13.04
N TYR A 95 9.03 -9.87 12.11
CA TYR A 95 8.26 -10.90 11.41
C TYR A 95 9.13 -11.83 10.56
N VAL A 96 10.14 -11.29 9.86
CA VAL A 96 11.10 -12.06 9.07
C VAL A 96 12.07 -12.82 9.98
N GLU A 97 12.59 -12.19 11.03
CA GLU A 97 13.48 -12.80 12.01
C GLU A 97 12.81 -13.96 12.76
N ALA A 98 11.50 -13.87 13.02
CA ALA A 98 10.70 -14.96 13.57
C ALA A 98 10.42 -16.10 12.57
N GLY A 99 10.87 -15.98 11.32
CA GLY A 99 10.73 -16.99 10.27
C GLY A 99 9.34 -17.07 9.65
N PHE A 100 8.49 -16.06 9.83
CA PHE A 100 7.13 -16.05 9.28
C PHE A 100 7.08 -15.59 7.82
N GLY A 101 8.02 -14.71 7.43
CA GLY A 101 8.17 -14.23 6.06
C GLY A 101 9.62 -14.29 5.58
N VAL A 102 9.79 -14.18 4.27
CA VAL A 102 11.09 -14.17 3.57
C VAL A 102 11.10 -13.04 2.53
N ASN A 103 12.28 -12.73 1.99
CA ASN A 103 12.46 -11.82 0.86
C ASN A 103 11.77 -10.45 1.03
N ARG A 104 11.87 -9.85 2.23
CA ARG A 104 11.37 -8.51 2.47
C ARG A 104 12.09 -7.51 1.56
N ARG A 105 11.33 -6.84 0.69
CA ARG A 105 11.83 -5.85 -0.27
C ARG A 105 11.10 -4.54 -0.12
N ARG A 106 11.85 -3.43 -0.11
CA ARG A 106 11.29 -2.08 -0.18
C ARG A 106 10.78 -1.83 -1.59
N ILE A 107 9.61 -1.22 -1.73
CA ILE A 107 8.97 -1.02 -3.04
C ILE A 107 8.66 0.44 -3.34
N MET A 108 8.24 1.19 -2.32
CA MET A 108 7.90 2.61 -2.44
C MET A 108 7.79 3.22 -1.06
N TYR A 109 7.71 4.54 -1.00
CA TYR A 109 7.27 5.24 0.19
C TYR A 109 6.27 6.33 -0.17
N ASN A 110 5.44 6.68 0.79
CA ASN A 110 4.88 8.03 0.88
C ASN A 110 5.42 8.67 2.17
N ASP A 111 4.80 9.74 2.61
CA ASP A 111 5.23 10.52 3.75
C ASP A 111 4.07 10.85 4.70
N PHE A 112 4.46 11.13 5.93
CA PHE A 112 3.64 11.86 6.88
C PHE A 112 3.94 13.36 6.74
N VAL A 113 2.98 14.18 7.13
CA VAL A 113 3.11 15.64 7.17
C VAL A 113 2.49 16.14 8.48
N PHE A 114 3.01 17.25 8.99
CA PHE A 114 2.34 17.97 10.05
C PHE A 114 1.48 19.04 9.41
N ILE A 115 0.24 19.12 9.85
CA ILE A 115 -0.70 20.14 9.41
C ILE A 115 -1.09 21.02 10.60
N GLY A 116 -1.38 22.29 10.33
CA GLY A 116 -1.72 23.29 11.35
C GLY A 116 -2.46 24.48 10.74
N PRO A 117 -3.00 25.39 11.57
CA PRO A 117 -3.67 26.59 11.08
C PRO A 117 -2.67 27.55 10.41
N ASP A 118 -3.14 28.33 9.45
CA ASP A 118 -2.31 29.32 8.73
C ASP A 118 -1.69 30.37 9.65
N SER A 119 -2.33 30.68 10.78
CA SER A 119 -1.80 31.62 11.78
C SER A 119 -0.56 31.10 12.53
N ASP A 120 -0.24 29.81 12.40
CA ASP A 120 0.92 29.13 12.98
C ASP A 120 1.30 29.61 14.40
N PRO A 121 0.41 29.46 15.42
CA PRO A 121 0.70 29.93 16.78
C PRO A 121 1.97 29.33 17.38
N ALA A 122 2.36 28.12 16.94
CA ALA A 122 3.55 27.43 17.42
C ALA A 122 4.82 27.91 16.69
N GLY A 123 4.68 28.53 15.51
CA GLY A 123 5.80 29.01 14.70
C GLY A 123 6.64 27.85 14.19
N ILE A 124 6.01 26.79 13.69
CA ILE A 124 6.68 25.56 13.25
C ILE A 124 6.82 25.44 11.74
N LYS A 125 6.29 26.40 10.98
CA LYS A 125 6.48 26.41 9.54
C LYS A 125 7.98 26.37 9.22
N ASP A 126 8.37 25.47 8.33
CA ASP A 126 9.75 25.25 7.89
C ASP A 126 10.72 24.71 8.96
N HIS A 127 10.23 24.30 10.14
CA HIS A 127 11.05 23.60 11.13
C HIS A 127 11.21 22.11 10.77
N ASP A 128 12.30 21.49 11.24
CA ASP A 128 12.39 20.04 11.28
C ASP A 128 11.39 19.44 12.30
N VAL A 129 11.18 18.12 12.24
CA VAL A 129 10.17 17.46 13.08
C VAL A 129 10.44 17.65 14.58
N CYS A 130 11.69 17.50 15.03
CA CYS A 130 11.99 17.60 16.45
C CYS A 130 11.88 19.04 16.96
N ALA A 131 12.34 20.02 16.19
CA ALA A 131 12.16 21.43 16.49
C ALA A 131 10.68 21.82 16.53
N SER A 132 9.87 21.26 15.64
CA SER A 132 8.41 21.46 15.60
C SER A 132 7.72 20.93 16.85
N LEU A 133 7.98 19.68 17.23
CA LEU A 133 7.43 19.05 18.44
C LEU A 133 7.84 19.82 19.70
N LYS A 134 9.10 20.25 19.77
CA LYS A 134 9.60 21.07 20.88
C LYS A 134 8.91 22.43 20.96
N ALA A 135 8.65 23.09 19.83
CA ALA A 135 7.96 24.38 19.77
C ALA A 135 6.48 24.26 20.14
N ILE A 136 5.78 23.22 19.65
CA ILE A 136 4.41 22.89 20.05
C ILE A 136 4.31 22.74 21.56
N MET A 137 5.22 21.95 22.15
CA MET A 137 5.26 21.73 23.59
C MET A 137 5.59 23.01 24.37
N ALA A 138 6.60 23.77 23.96
CA ALA A 138 7.02 25.00 24.65
C ALA A 138 5.94 26.08 24.69
N LYS A 139 5.08 26.11 23.67
CA LYS A 139 3.95 27.05 23.57
C LYS A 139 2.62 26.43 24.00
N GLU A 140 2.63 25.17 24.44
CA GLU A 140 1.42 24.41 24.80
C GLU A 140 0.34 24.49 23.71
N SER A 141 0.77 24.50 22.45
CA SER A 141 -0.15 24.55 21.31
C SER A 141 -0.87 23.23 21.17
N VAL A 142 -2.16 23.28 20.83
CA VAL A 142 -2.98 22.08 20.70
C VAL A 142 -2.36 21.13 19.67
N PHE A 143 -2.17 19.86 20.04
CA PHE A 143 -1.76 18.79 19.16
C PHE A 143 -2.76 17.64 19.26
N ALA A 144 -3.46 17.32 18.18
CA ALA A 144 -4.40 16.21 18.14
C ALA A 144 -3.68 14.92 17.74
N SER A 145 -3.54 14.01 18.68
CA SER A 145 -3.11 12.63 18.43
C SER A 145 -4.32 11.75 18.09
N ARG A 146 -4.09 10.78 17.22
CA ARG A 146 -5.06 9.73 16.91
C ARG A 146 -5.46 8.93 18.15
N GLY A 147 -4.51 8.61 19.03
CA GLY A 147 -4.77 7.86 20.27
C GLY A 147 -5.42 6.49 20.07
N ASP A 148 -5.27 5.86 18.89
CA ASP A 148 -6.06 4.70 18.46
C ASP A 148 -5.21 3.44 18.15
N ASN A 149 -3.91 3.47 18.46
CA ASN A 149 -2.93 2.41 18.16
C ASN A 149 -2.74 2.08 16.66
N SER A 150 -3.19 2.94 15.77
CA SER A 150 -2.93 2.85 14.33
C SER A 150 -1.46 3.04 13.96
N GLY A 151 -1.11 2.78 12.70
CA GLY A 151 0.23 3.08 12.16
C GLY A 151 0.61 4.54 12.33
N THR A 152 -0.30 5.48 12.02
CA THR A 152 -0.08 6.92 12.22
C THR A 152 0.15 7.25 13.70
N HIS A 153 -0.64 6.68 14.62
CA HIS A 153 -0.43 6.87 16.06
C HIS A 153 0.96 6.37 16.48
N LYS A 154 1.32 5.14 16.12
CA LYS A 154 2.64 4.59 16.47
C LYS A 154 3.79 5.41 15.91
N LYS A 155 3.66 5.93 14.69
CA LYS A 155 4.64 6.82 14.10
C LYS A 155 4.77 8.11 14.90
N GLU A 156 3.66 8.76 15.23
CA GLU A 156 3.63 9.99 16.00
C GLU A 156 4.26 9.81 17.40
N ILE A 157 3.90 8.73 18.10
CA ILE A 157 4.52 8.34 19.38
C ILE A 157 6.03 8.11 19.25
N SER A 158 6.48 7.49 18.15
CA SER A 158 7.91 7.28 17.91
C SER A 158 8.65 8.61 17.75
N LEU A 159 8.05 9.60 17.07
CA LEU A 159 8.65 10.93 16.89
C LEU A 159 8.73 11.67 18.23
N TRP A 160 7.68 11.64 19.05
CA TRP A 160 7.74 12.22 20.41
C TRP A 160 8.82 11.56 21.26
N THR A 161 8.88 10.23 21.27
CA THR A 161 9.88 9.49 22.05
C THR A 161 11.30 9.84 21.58
N THR A 162 11.54 9.90 20.27
CA THR A 162 12.86 10.23 19.72
C THR A 162 13.25 11.69 19.95
N CYS A 163 12.33 12.64 19.79
CA CYS A 163 12.64 14.06 19.87
C CYS A 163 12.59 14.63 21.29
N MET A 164 11.77 14.04 22.17
CA MET A 164 11.44 14.58 23.50
C MET A 164 11.63 13.58 24.64
N GLU A 165 12.10 12.36 24.39
CA GLU A 165 12.24 11.25 25.35
C GLU A 165 10.92 10.69 25.91
N ASN A 166 9.86 11.50 26.00
CA ASN A 166 8.54 11.09 26.48
C ASN A 166 7.40 11.69 25.66
N VAL A 167 6.28 10.97 25.64
CA VAL A 167 5.02 11.42 25.02
C VAL A 167 4.26 12.31 26.01
N PRO A 168 3.69 13.46 25.58
CA PRO A 168 2.97 14.39 26.46
C PRO A 168 1.53 13.96 26.80
N GLU A 169 1.26 12.66 27.02
CA GLU A 169 -0.10 12.10 27.17
C GLU A 169 -0.93 12.72 28.30
N LYS A 170 -0.28 13.30 29.31
CA LYS A 170 -0.95 13.93 30.47
C LYS A 170 -1.22 15.43 30.29
N GLN A 171 -0.77 16.02 29.19
CA GLN A 171 -0.87 17.46 28.96
C GLN A 171 -2.22 17.83 28.33
N GLN A 172 -2.83 18.92 28.78
CA GLN A 172 -4.15 19.35 28.29
C GLN A 172 -4.15 19.74 26.81
N TRP A 173 -3.01 20.25 26.30
CA TRP A 173 -2.84 20.60 24.90
C TRP A 173 -2.61 19.39 23.98
N TYR A 174 -2.33 18.21 24.54
CA TYR A 174 -2.16 16.97 23.78
C TYR A 174 -3.48 16.19 23.76
N LEU A 175 -4.24 16.33 22.67
CA LEU A 175 -5.60 15.79 22.55
C LEU A 175 -5.57 14.39 21.94
N GLN A 176 -5.78 13.37 22.75
CA GLN A 176 -5.97 12.00 22.25
C GLN A 176 -7.43 11.82 21.80
N THR A 177 -7.63 11.72 20.49
CA THR A 177 -8.98 11.69 19.90
C THR A 177 -9.63 10.30 19.98
N GLY A 178 -8.86 9.22 19.95
CA GLY A 178 -9.35 7.84 19.89
C GLY A 178 -10.09 7.52 18.59
N GLN A 179 -9.88 8.31 17.53
CA GLN A 179 -10.65 8.28 16.29
C GLN A 179 -9.75 8.13 15.05
N GLY A 180 -10.39 7.95 13.90
CA GLY A 180 -9.72 7.89 12.60
C GLY A 180 -9.18 9.24 12.13
N MET A 181 -8.32 9.21 11.12
CA MET A 181 -7.52 10.38 10.70
C MET A 181 -8.33 11.62 10.32
N LEU A 182 -9.37 11.48 9.50
CA LEU A 182 -10.20 12.64 9.12
C LEU A 182 -10.87 13.30 10.34
N SER A 183 -11.36 12.52 11.30
CA SER A 183 -11.93 13.07 12.53
C SER A 183 -10.88 13.78 13.38
N THR A 184 -9.67 13.20 13.51
CA THR A 184 -8.56 13.85 14.22
C THR A 184 -8.15 15.16 13.56
N ILE A 185 -8.09 15.22 12.23
CA ILE A 185 -7.84 16.45 11.47
C ILE A 185 -8.92 17.51 11.75
N ASN A 186 -10.20 17.13 11.71
CA ASN A 186 -11.30 18.06 12.00
C ASN A 186 -11.24 18.59 13.43
N MET A 187 -10.92 17.74 14.42
CA MET A 187 -10.74 18.16 15.81
C MET A 187 -9.54 19.11 15.98
N ALA A 188 -8.43 18.87 15.27
CA ALA A 188 -7.31 19.82 15.23
C ALA A 188 -7.76 21.17 14.66
N ALA A 189 -8.54 21.15 13.58
CA ALA A 189 -9.06 22.37 12.94
C ALA A 189 -9.97 23.16 13.88
N GLU A 190 -10.94 22.50 14.53
CA GLU A 190 -11.86 23.10 15.51
C GLU A 190 -11.14 23.73 16.70
N ARG A 191 -9.98 23.18 17.08
CA ARG A 191 -9.17 23.64 18.21
C ARG A 191 -8.05 24.61 17.81
N GLY A 192 -7.91 24.94 16.53
CA GLY A 192 -6.81 25.76 16.03
C GLY A 192 -5.44 25.13 16.32
N GLY A 193 -5.36 23.81 16.26
CA GLY A 193 -4.19 23.00 16.62
C GLY A 193 -3.53 22.30 15.45
N TYR A 194 -2.52 21.50 15.79
CA TYR A 194 -1.70 20.72 14.87
C TYR A 194 -2.08 19.24 14.93
N THR A 195 -1.75 18.50 13.88
CA THR A 195 -1.75 17.04 13.91
C THR A 195 -0.78 16.49 12.87
N MET A 196 -0.36 15.24 13.03
CA MET A 196 0.38 14.50 12.01
C MET A 196 -0.58 13.61 11.23
N THR A 197 -0.53 13.66 9.90
CA THR A 197 -1.35 12.85 9.00
C THR A 197 -0.51 12.22 7.91
N ASP A 198 -0.95 11.10 7.33
CA ASP A 198 -0.40 10.66 6.04
C ASP A 198 -0.83 11.63 4.93
N HIS A 199 0.04 11.82 3.94
CA HIS A 199 -0.18 12.78 2.86
C HIS A 199 -1.41 12.42 2.00
N GLY A 200 -1.72 11.14 1.83
CA GLY A 200 -2.90 10.69 1.10
C GLY A 200 -4.21 11.14 1.74
N THR A 201 -4.30 11.05 3.07
CA THR A 201 -5.44 11.60 3.82
C THR A 201 -5.52 13.12 3.69
N PHE A 202 -4.38 13.84 3.75
CA PHE A 202 -4.37 15.29 3.57
C PHE A 202 -4.91 15.70 2.18
N ILE A 203 -4.49 15.02 1.11
CA ILE A 203 -4.99 15.28 -0.26
C ILE A 203 -6.52 15.16 -0.33
N LYS A 204 -7.09 14.13 0.31
CA LYS A 204 -8.57 13.97 0.37
C LYS A 204 -9.24 15.05 1.21
N TYR A 205 -8.64 15.39 2.34
CA TYR A 205 -9.13 16.44 3.22
C TYR A 205 -9.16 17.81 2.53
N GLU A 206 -8.08 18.16 1.82
CA GLU A 206 -7.97 19.36 1.01
C GLU A 206 -9.02 19.39 -0.10
N ALA A 207 -9.20 18.28 -0.81
CA ALA A 207 -10.22 18.16 -1.86
C ALA A 207 -11.65 18.33 -1.32
N ASN A 208 -11.95 17.78 -0.15
CA ASN A 208 -13.24 17.97 0.52
C ASN A 208 -13.50 19.44 0.92
N HIS A 209 -12.46 20.26 1.00
CA HIS A 209 -12.52 21.71 1.22
C HIS A 209 -12.32 22.52 -0.07
N ASN A 210 -12.54 21.92 -1.24
CA ASN A 210 -12.38 22.56 -2.55
C ASN A 210 -10.99 23.22 -2.75
N GLY A 211 -9.94 22.64 -2.18
CA GLY A 211 -8.58 23.17 -2.29
C GLY A 211 -8.24 24.28 -1.27
N SER A 212 -9.12 24.58 -0.32
CA SER A 212 -8.88 25.61 0.71
C SER A 212 -9.23 25.12 2.11
N PRO A 213 -8.53 24.10 2.62
CA PRO A 213 -8.76 23.58 3.97
C PRO A 213 -8.32 24.57 5.06
N PRO A 214 -8.94 24.53 6.25
CA PRO A 214 -8.52 25.36 7.39
C PRO A 214 -7.18 24.96 8.00
N LEU A 215 -6.71 23.73 7.77
CA LEU A 215 -5.37 23.28 8.13
C LEU A 215 -4.53 23.09 6.88
N LEU A 216 -3.31 23.62 6.91
CA LEU A 216 -2.33 23.56 5.83
C LEU A 216 -1.14 22.67 6.26
N ILE A 217 -0.40 22.12 5.30
CA ILE A 217 0.91 21.51 5.59
C ILE A 217 1.84 22.61 6.12
N VAL A 218 2.44 22.34 7.29
CA VAL A 218 3.41 23.23 7.94
C VAL A 218 4.78 22.58 8.09
N VAL A 219 4.86 21.25 8.09
CA VAL A 219 6.11 20.48 8.07
C VAL A 219 5.96 19.27 7.15
N GLU A 220 6.91 19.10 6.23
CA GLU A 220 7.01 17.98 5.30
C GLU A 220 8.47 17.74 4.89
N GLY A 221 8.76 16.63 4.21
CA GLY A 221 10.08 16.36 3.62
C GLY A 221 11.20 15.92 4.58
N ASP A 222 10.97 15.96 5.89
CA ASP A 222 11.90 15.40 6.89
C ASP A 222 11.99 13.87 6.72
N GLY A 223 13.21 13.32 6.70
CA GLY A 223 13.44 11.88 6.53
C GLY A 223 12.78 11.01 7.61
N SER A 224 12.56 11.58 8.80
CA SER A 224 11.81 10.92 9.87
C SER A 224 10.32 10.79 9.56
N LEU A 225 9.77 11.49 8.56
CA LEU A 225 8.38 11.39 8.13
C LEU A 225 8.16 10.35 7.02
N VAL A 226 9.23 9.73 6.51
CA VAL A 226 9.10 8.67 5.50
C VAL A 226 8.25 7.52 6.05
N ASN A 227 7.30 7.09 5.23
CA ASN A 227 6.43 5.95 5.46
C ASN A 227 6.73 4.88 4.40
N GLN A 228 7.69 4.02 4.72
CA GLN A 228 8.23 3.00 3.82
C GLN A 228 7.28 1.81 3.71
N TYR A 229 6.96 1.42 2.48
CA TYR A 229 6.23 0.18 2.17
C TYR A 229 7.18 -0.92 1.75
N SER A 230 6.88 -2.14 2.19
CA SER A 230 7.61 -3.34 1.80
C SER A 230 6.66 -4.43 1.32
N VAL A 231 7.13 -5.25 0.39
CA VAL A 231 6.53 -6.55 0.06
C VAL A 231 7.29 -7.65 0.79
N ILE A 232 6.57 -8.63 1.35
CA ILE A 232 7.14 -9.76 2.10
C ILE A 232 6.43 -11.04 1.68
N GLU A 233 7.17 -12.01 1.20
CA GLU A 233 6.63 -13.33 0.86
C GLU A 233 6.43 -14.14 2.15
N VAL A 234 5.30 -14.85 2.28
CA VAL A 234 5.10 -15.75 3.43
C VAL A 234 6.03 -16.96 3.28
N ASN A 235 6.64 -17.40 4.39
CA ASN A 235 7.66 -18.45 4.36
C ASN A 235 7.06 -19.83 4.00
N PRO A 236 7.43 -20.45 2.87
CA PRO A 236 6.90 -21.74 2.45
C PRO A 236 7.33 -22.91 3.33
N GLU A 237 8.45 -22.80 4.06
CA GLU A 237 8.86 -23.84 5.02
C GLU A 237 7.88 -23.96 6.19
N ARG A 238 7.25 -22.83 6.56
CA ARG A 238 6.23 -22.77 7.61
C ARG A 238 4.83 -23.00 7.06
N CYS A 239 4.56 -22.51 5.84
CA CYS A 239 3.26 -22.56 5.20
C CYS A 239 3.33 -23.37 3.89
N PRO A 240 3.27 -24.72 3.92
CA PRO A 240 3.55 -25.55 2.74
C PRO A 240 2.56 -25.37 1.57
N ASN A 241 1.36 -24.85 1.85
CA ASN A 241 0.32 -24.61 0.85
C ASN A 241 0.33 -23.18 0.30
N VAL A 242 1.28 -22.34 0.74
CA VAL A 242 1.40 -20.97 0.25
C VAL A 242 1.76 -20.97 -1.23
N ARG A 243 1.21 -20.01 -1.99
CA ARG A 243 1.45 -19.90 -3.44
C ARG A 243 2.78 -19.19 -3.72
N ASN A 244 3.89 -19.78 -3.28
CA ASN A 244 5.21 -19.13 -3.24
C ASN A 244 5.66 -18.55 -4.59
N GLU A 245 5.51 -19.30 -5.69
CA GLU A 245 5.90 -18.81 -7.02
C GLU A 245 5.11 -17.57 -7.45
N ARG A 246 3.83 -17.50 -7.10
CA ARG A 246 2.97 -16.34 -7.39
C ARG A 246 3.32 -15.16 -6.50
N ALA A 247 3.60 -15.41 -5.22
CA ALA A 247 4.04 -14.38 -4.27
C ALA A 247 5.37 -13.76 -4.72
N ARG A 248 6.32 -14.60 -5.14
CA ARG A 248 7.59 -14.16 -5.73
C ARG A 248 7.37 -13.34 -7.00
N SER A 249 6.54 -13.83 -7.92
CA SER A 249 6.20 -13.10 -9.16
C SER A 249 5.64 -11.71 -8.90
N PHE A 250 4.80 -11.56 -7.87
CA PHE A 250 4.27 -10.25 -7.47
C PHE A 250 5.35 -9.34 -6.90
N GLY A 251 6.17 -9.85 -5.99
CA GLY A 251 7.28 -9.06 -5.45
C GLY A 251 8.31 -8.68 -6.53
N ASP A 252 8.60 -9.57 -7.48
CA ASP A 252 9.51 -9.34 -8.61
C ASP A 252 8.95 -8.29 -9.56
N TRP A 253 7.66 -8.35 -9.87
CA TRP A 253 6.99 -7.31 -10.65
C TRP A 253 7.00 -5.96 -9.95
N LEU A 254 6.72 -5.90 -8.63
CA LEU A 254 6.73 -4.64 -7.90
C LEU A 254 8.10 -3.95 -7.91
N VAL A 255 9.21 -4.70 -7.97
CA VAL A 255 10.58 -4.13 -8.02
C VAL A 255 11.14 -4.01 -9.43
N SER A 256 10.41 -4.45 -10.45
CA SER A 256 10.82 -4.28 -11.85
C SER A 256 10.71 -2.83 -12.31
N GLU A 257 11.30 -2.51 -13.47
CA GLU A 257 11.15 -1.21 -14.12
C GLU A 257 9.67 -0.86 -14.33
N ASP A 258 8.89 -1.77 -14.92
CA ASP A 258 7.45 -1.60 -15.16
C ASP A 258 6.66 -1.35 -13.86
N GLY A 259 6.94 -2.12 -12.80
CA GLY A 259 6.24 -1.95 -11.53
C GLY A 259 6.59 -0.65 -10.83
N GLN A 260 7.87 -0.25 -10.85
CA GLN A 260 8.32 1.01 -10.27
C GLN A 260 7.81 2.22 -11.06
N GLU A 261 7.75 2.14 -12.40
CA GLU A 261 7.13 3.16 -13.24
C GLU A 261 5.63 3.28 -12.93
N ALA A 262 4.91 2.16 -12.85
CA ALA A 262 3.49 2.16 -12.51
C ALA A 262 3.24 2.80 -11.13
N ILE A 263 4.00 2.44 -10.11
CA ILE A 263 3.94 3.06 -8.78
C ILE A 263 4.18 4.57 -8.86
N GLY A 264 5.23 5.00 -9.56
CA GLY A 264 5.57 6.42 -9.70
C GLY A 264 4.56 7.21 -10.53
N ALA A 265 3.83 6.55 -11.43
CA ALA A 265 2.77 7.14 -12.25
C ALA A 265 1.43 7.26 -11.51
N PHE A 266 1.21 6.52 -10.41
CA PHE A 266 -0.03 6.59 -9.65
C PHE A 266 -0.33 8.01 -9.16
N ARG A 267 -1.59 8.43 -9.29
CA ARG A 267 -2.07 9.74 -8.84
C ARG A 267 -3.32 9.59 -7.98
N LEU A 268 -3.32 10.24 -6.82
CA LEU A 268 -4.51 10.45 -6.01
C LEU A 268 -5.02 11.87 -6.26
N LEU A 269 -6.21 12.01 -6.82
CA LEU A 269 -6.79 13.33 -7.17
C LEU A 269 -5.81 14.21 -7.97
N ASN A 270 -5.18 13.62 -9.00
CA ASN A 270 -4.16 14.24 -9.86
C ASN A 270 -2.84 14.62 -9.18
N LYS A 271 -2.63 14.29 -7.90
CA LYS A 271 -1.37 14.50 -7.18
C LYS A 271 -0.58 13.21 -7.08
N GLN A 272 0.74 13.29 -7.24
CA GLN A 272 1.64 12.16 -6.97
C GLN A 272 1.61 11.85 -5.48
N LEU A 273 1.50 10.55 -5.13
CA LEU A 273 1.43 10.12 -3.73
C LEU A 273 2.58 9.21 -3.33
N PHE A 274 2.99 8.30 -4.21
CA PHE A 274 4.05 7.34 -3.93
C PHE A 274 5.31 7.66 -4.73
N ILE A 275 6.45 7.49 -4.05
CA ILE A 275 7.78 7.60 -4.65
C ILE A 275 8.38 6.18 -4.69
N PRO A 276 8.61 5.63 -5.90
CA PRO A 276 9.22 4.31 -6.06
C PRO A 276 10.66 4.32 -5.52
N ASN A 277 11.05 3.25 -4.81
CA ASN A 277 12.40 3.15 -4.22
C ASN A 277 12.92 1.71 -4.06
N ALA A 278 12.48 0.80 -4.93
CA ALA A 278 13.04 -0.53 -4.98
C ALA A 278 14.54 -0.50 -5.28
N GLN A 279 15.27 -1.50 -4.76
CA GLN A 279 16.69 -1.73 -4.97
C GLN A 279 16.92 -3.07 -5.65
#